data_AF-A0AA38PKT0-F1
#
_entry.id   AF-A0AA38PKT0-F1
#
_cell.length_a   1.000
_cell.length_b   1.000
_cell.length_c   1.000
_cell.angle_alpha   90.00
_cell.angle_beta   90.00
_cell.angle_gamma   90.00
#
_symmetry.space_group_name_H-M   'P 1'
#
loop_
_entity.id
_entity.type
_entity.pdbx_description
1 polymer ?
#
loop_
_entity_poly.entity_id
_entity_poly.type
_entity_poly.pdbx_seq_one_letter_code
_entity_poly.pdbx_strand_id
1 'polypeptide(L)'
;MFNPEFFSMDDYSTEDLFSETLVICIVSTTGSGLEPRAMTMLWKKLLLSDLPPDLLDNLCFTVFGLGNSAYERFCWLAKRLTRRFESLGAVRLCECAEGDEQHILGFVSPKFVL
;
A
#
# COMPACT_ATOMS: atom_id res chain seq x y z
N MET A 1 13.31 -1.91 19.69
CA MET A 1 13.80 -0.91 18.72
C MET A 1 13.62 -1.52 17.35
N PHE A 2 12.95 -0.84 16.41
CA PHE A 2 12.77 -1.34 15.05
C PHE A 2 14.07 -1.17 14.24
N ASN A 3 14.32 -2.06 13.28
CA ASN A 3 15.39 -1.96 12.29
C ASN A 3 14.75 -1.85 10.90
N PRO A 4 14.41 -0.64 10.43
CA PRO A 4 13.69 -0.48 9.17
C PRO A 4 14.59 -0.75 7.97
N GLU A 5 14.05 -1.47 7.00
CA GLU A 5 14.65 -1.66 5.68
C GLU A 5 13.76 -0.99 4.62
N PHE A 6 14.38 -0.51 3.54
CA PHE A 6 13.70 0.23 2.48
C PHE A 6 13.95 -0.46 1.16
N PHE A 7 12.86 -0.82 0.48
CA PHE A 7 12.90 -1.49 -0.81
C PHE A 7 12.03 -0.75 -1.81
N SER A 8 12.45 -0.73 -3.07
CA SER A 8 11.51 -0.49 -4.16
C SER A 8 10.58 -1.71 -4.28
N MET A 9 9.34 -1.50 -4.73
CA MET A 9 8.37 -2.61 -4.84
C MET A 9 8.75 -3.65 -5.90
N ASP A 10 9.59 -3.30 -6.88
CA ASP A 10 10.11 -4.22 -7.90
C ASP A 10 11.36 -4.99 -7.44
N ASP A 11 12.00 -4.56 -6.36
CA ASP A 11 13.16 -5.23 -5.76
C ASP A 11 12.77 -6.12 -4.56
N TYR A 12 11.51 -6.08 -4.14
CA TYR A 12 11.01 -6.82 -2.98
C TYR A 12 10.26 -8.09 -3.40
N SER A 13 10.65 -9.24 -2.84
CA SER A 13 10.02 -10.51 -3.20
C SER A 13 8.65 -10.66 -2.55
N THR A 14 7.74 -11.35 -3.23
CA THR A 14 6.41 -11.63 -2.68
C THR A 14 6.45 -12.68 -1.59
N GLU A 15 7.45 -13.55 -1.66
CA GLU A 15 7.71 -14.61 -0.73
C GLU A 15 8.16 -14.02 0.62
N ASP A 16 9.03 -12.99 0.59
CA ASP A 16 9.44 -12.26 1.79
C ASP A 16 8.24 -11.53 2.43
N LEU A 17 7.38 -10.88 1.61
CA LEU A 17 6.17 -10.20 2.08
C LEU A 17 5.29 -11.09 2.95
N PHE A 18 5.17 -12.38 2.63
CA PHE A 18 4.32 -13.33 3.37
C PHE A 18 4.90 -13.71 4.72
N SER A 19 6.20 -13.48 4.93
CA SER A 19 6.90 -13.74 6.19
C SER A 19 7.03 -12.52 7.09
N GLU A 20 6.65 -11.34 6.60
CA GLU A 20 6.75 -10.09 7.34
C GLU A 20 5.72 -9.98 8.46
N THR A 21 6.13 -9.29 9.53
CA THR A 21 5.24 -8.95 10.66
C THR A 21 4.75 -7.51 10.59
N LEU A 22 5.49 -6.62 9.93
CA LEU A 22 5.15 -5.21 9.79
C LEU A 22 5.59 -4.66 8.43
N VAL A 23 4.65 -4.17 7.64
CA VAL A 23 4.94 -3.51 6.35
C VAL A 23 4.26 -2.15 6.26
N ILE A 24 5.03 -1.15 5.83
CA ILE A 24 4.54 0.19 5.53
C ILE A 24 4.70 0.43 4.03
N CYS A 25 3.61 0.47 3.29
CA CYS A 25 3.65 0.73 1.86
C CYS A 25 3.51 2.23 1.57
N ILE A 26 4.45 2.81 0.83
CA ILE A 26 4.31 4.15 0.25
C ILE A 26 4.12 3.99 -1.24
N VAL A 27 2.98 4.44 -1.78
CA VAL A 27 2.63 4.14 -3.17
C VAL A 27 1.93 5.30 -3.88
N SER A 28 2.39 5.63 -5.07
CA SER A 28 1.73 6.62 -5.93
C SER A 28 0.60 6.00 -6.75
N THR A 29 -0.35 6.84 -7.17
CA THR A 29 -1.39 6.46 -8.13
C THR A 29 -1.07 7.09 -9.47
N THR A 30 -1.03 6.28 -10.54
CA THR A 30 -0.85 6.82 -11.91
C THR A 30 -2.18 7.34 -12.46
N GLY A 31 -2.16 8.23 -13.44
CA GLY A 31 -3.30 9.08 -13.84
C GLY A 31 -4.65 8.39 -14.09
N SER A 32 -4.67 7.10 -14.44
CA SER A 32 -5.90 6.31 -14.63
C SER A 32 -6.32 5.49 -13.40
N GLY A 33 -5.71 5.71 -12.23
CA GLY A 33 -5.95 4.91 -11.02
C GLY A 33 -5.24 3.54 -11.04
N LEU A 34 -4.24 3.38 -11.89
CA LEU A 34 -3.44 2.16 -12.03
C LEU A 34 -2.19 2.22 -11.14
N GLU A 35 -1.63 1.03 -10.90
CA GLU A 35 -0.39 0.87 -10.19
C GLU A 35 0.84 1.47 -10.91
N PRO A 36 1.84 1.98 -10.17
CA PRO A 36 3.14 2.30 -10.73
C PRO A 36 3.79 1.06 -11.32
N ARG A 37 4.65 1.27 -12.33
CA ARG A 37 5.38 0.19 -13.01
C ARG A 37 6.17 -0.70 -12.04
N ALA A 38 6.78 -0.10 -11.01
CA ALA A 38 7.53 -0.82 -9.99
C ALA A 38 6.65 -1.80 -9.18
N MET A 39 5.35 -1.52 -9.05
CA MET A 39 4.43 -2.36 -8.29
C MET A 39 3.74 -3.44 -9.15
N THR A 40 3.80 -3.35 -10.49
CA THR A 40 2.98 -4.20 -11.38
C THR A 40 3.11 -5.69 -11.12
N MET A 41 4.30 -6.20 -10.83
CA MET A 41 4.52 -7.64 -10.56
C MET A 41 3.88 -8.07 -9.24
N LEU A 42 4.17 -7.34 -8.16
CA LEU A 42 3.57 -7.56 -6.84
C LEU A 42 2.04 -7.47 -6.91
N TRP A 43 1.51 -6.43 -7.55
CA TRP A 43 0.06 -6.22 -7.66
C TRP A 43 -0.66 -7.35 -8.39
N LYS A 44 -0.09 -7.84 -9.48
CA LYS A 44 -0.63 -9.00 -10.22
C LYS A 44 -0.66 -10.26 -9.36
N LYS A 45 0.42 -10.54 -8.63
CA LYS A 45 0.49 -11.69 -7.71
C LYS A 45 -0.57 -11.57 -6.62
N LEU A 46 -0.69 -10.40 -6.00
CA LEU A 46 -1.72 -10.13 -4.99
C LEU A 46 -3.14 -10.30 -5.52
N LEU A 47 -3.41 -10.03 -6.80
CA LEU A 47 -4.76 -10.15 -7.38
C LEU A 47 -5.16 -11.58 -7.79
N LEU A 48 -4.29 -12.57 -7.63
CA LEU A 48 -4.63 -13.96 -7.92
C LEU A 48 -5.80 -14.43 -7.03
N SER A 49 -6.78 -15.09 -7.66
CA SER A 49 -8.06 -15.45 -7.03
C SER A 49 -7.96 -16.68 -6.12
N ASP A 50 -6.93 -17.50 -6.29
CA ASP A 50 -6.65 -18.72 -5.55
C ASP A 50 -5.79 -18.50 -4.31
N LEU A 51 -5.42 -17.25 -4.01
CA LEU A 51 -4.72 -16.94 -2.76
C LEU A 51 -5.61 -17.22 -1.55
N PRO A 52 -5.09 -17.90 -0.51
CA PRO A 52 -5.80 -18.10 0.75
C PRO A 52 -6.19 -16.75 1.39
N PRO A 53 -7.39 -16.65 2.00
CA PRO A 53 -7.85 -15.41 2.63
C PRO A 53 -7.10 -15.06 3.93
N ASP A 54 -6.24 -15.96 4.42
CA ASP A 54 -5.41 -15.84 5.61
C ASP A 54 -3.91 -15.79 5.28
N LEU A 55 -3.55 -15.62 3.99
CA LEU A 55 -2.16 -15.61 3.53
C LEU A 55 -1.25 -14.59 4.25
N LEU A 56 -1.83 -13.49 4.73
CA LEU A 56 -1.15 -12.39 5.42
C LEU A 56 -1.60 -12.25 6.88
N ASP A 57 -2.11 -13.30 7.52
CA ASP A 57 -2.64 -13.27 8.89
C ASP A 57 -1.63 -12.75 9.95
N ASN A 58 -0.34 -12.98 9.72
CA ASN A 58 0.74 -12.52 10.59
C ASN A 58 1.22 -11.09 10.31
N LEU A 59 0.69 -10.45 9.27
CA LEU A 59 1.15 -9.15 8.81
C LEU A 59 0.32 -8.01 9.43
N CYS A 60 0.98 -7.11 10.17
CA CYS A 60 0.46 -5.78 10.44
C CYS A 60 0.90 -4.81 9.33
N PHE A 61 0.03 -3.91 8.88
CA PHE A 61 0.40 -3.00 7.80
C PHE A 61 -0.27 -1.62 7.85
N THR A 62 0.30 -0.67 7.12
CA THR A 62 -0.41 0.54 6.69
C THR A 62 0.04 0.97 5.30
N VAL A 63 -0.77 1.80 4.64
CA VAL A 63 -0.49 2.33 3.31
C VAL A 63 -0.59 3.84 3.31
N PHE A 64 0.45 4.50 2.83
CA PHE A 64 0.46 5.92 2.50
C PHE A 64 0.33 6.09 0.98
N GLY A 65 -0.81 6.63 0.54
CA GLY A 65 -1.07 6.92 -0.86
C GLY A 65 -0.54 8.30 -1.27
N LEU A 66 0.18 8.37 -2.38
CA LEU A 66 0.54 9.62 -3.04
C LEU A 66 -0.38 9.83 -4.24
N GLY A 67 -1.02 10.99 -4.32
CA GLY A 67 -1.94 11.31 -5.40
C GLY A 67 -2.07 12.81 -5.64
N ASN A 68 -3.02 13.14 -6.50
CA ASN A 68 -3.34 14.50 -6.88
C ASN A 68 -4.87 14.60 -6.96
N SER A 69 -5.47 15.46 -6.13
CA SER A 69 -6.92 15.55 -5.96
C SER A 69 -7.68 16.11 -7.17
N ALA A 70 -7.01 16.66 -8.19
CA ALA A 70 -7.67 16.98 -9.46
C ALA A 70 -8.00 15.74 -10.32
N TYR A 71 -7.43 14.58 -9.99
CA TYR A 71 -7.78 13.34 -10.67
C TYR A 71 -8.92 12.65 -9.93
N GLU A 72 -9.93 12.21 -10.67
CA GLU A 72 -11.10 11.50 -10.15
C GLU A 72 -10.72 10.33 -9.22
N ARG A 73 -9.64 9.61 -9.57
CA ARG A 73 -9.13 8.45 -8.84
C ARG A 73 -8.04 8.83 -7.82
N PHE A 74 -8.33 9.80 -6.96
CA PHE A 74 -7.40 10.25 -5.91
C PHE A 74 -7.01 9.12 -4.95
N CYS A 75 -5.70 8.86 -4.84
CA CYS A 75 -5.07 7.81 -4.04
C CYS A 75 -5.70 6.41 -4.20
N TRP A 76 -6.28 6.13 -5.37
CA TRP A 76 -7.13 4.96 -5.57
C TRP A 76 -6.39 3.64 -5.39
N LEU A 77 -5.13 3.57 -5.80
CA LEU A 77 -4.35 2.36 -5.64
C LEU A 77 -4.08 2.03 -4.17
N ALA A 78 -3.77 3.03 -3.35
CA ALA A 78 -3.55 2.84 -1.92
C ALA A 78 -4.81 2.28 -1.23
N LYS A 79 -5.99 2.78 -1.61
CA LYS A 79 -7.29 2.24 -1.15
C LYS A 79 -7.51 0.80 -1.59
N ARG A 80 -7.13 0.46 -2.82
CA ARG A 80 -7.24 -0.93 -3.35
C ARG A 80 -6.27 -1.88 -2.66
N LEU A 81 -5.03 -1.44 -2.45
CA LEU A 81 -4.00 -2.23 -1.77
C LEU A 81 -4.41 -2.52 -0.32
N THR A 82 -4.91 -1.50 0.39
CA THR A 82 -5.42 -1.63 1.76
C THR A 82 -6.50 -2.70 1.85
N ARG A 83 -7.55 -2.60 1.02
CA ARG A 83 -8.63 -3.61 0.99
C ARG A 83 -8.12 -4.99 0.62
N ARG A 84 -7.12 -5.07 -0.26
CA ARG A 84 -6.57 -6.37 -0.68
C ARG A 84 -5.81 -7.03 0.45
N PHE A 85 -4.96 -6.30 1.17
CA PHE A 85 -4.24 -6.81 2.33
C PHE A 85 -5.21 -7.28 3.43
N GLU A 86 -6.24 -6.47 3.75
CA GLU A 86 -7.30 -6.87 4.69
C GLU A 86 -8.03 -8.14 4.23
N SER A 87 -8.33 -8.28 2.93
CA SER A 87 -8.97 -9.49 2.39
C SER A 87 -8.11 -10.75 2.41
N LEU A 88 -6.81 -10.59 2.64
CA LEU A 88 -5.82 -11.67 2.77
C LEU A 88 -5.41 -11.89 4.24
N GLY A 89 -6.11 -11.28 5.21
CA GLY A 89 -5.92 -11.53 6.64
C GLY A 89 -5.02 -10.53 7.36
N ALA A 90 -4.39 -9.59 6.65
CA ALA A 90 -3.50 -8.61 7.26
C ALA A 90 -4.27 -7.62 8.16
N VAL A 91 -3.63 -7.22 9.26
CA VAL A 91 -4.20 -6.31 10.25
C VAL A 91 -3.72 -4.89 10.00
N ARG A 92 -4.66 -3.96 9.81
CA ARG A 92 -4.34 -2.55 9.58
C ARG A 92 -3.87 -1.88 10.89
N LEU A 93 -2.64 -1.36 10.88
CA LEU A 93 -2.02 -0.63 12.00
C LEU A 93 -2.68 0.72 12.23
N CYS A 94 -2.95 1.46 11.15
CA CYS A 94 -3.63 2.75 11.18
C CYS A 94 -4.33 3.04 9.84
N GLU A 95 -5.16 4.07 9.79
CA GLU A 95 -5.88 4.37 8.56
C GLU A 95 -4.95 4.70 7.38
N CYS A 96 -5.38 4.32 6.18
CA CYS A 96 -4.66 4.67 4.96
C CYS A 96 -4.63 6.19 4.84
N ALA A 97 -3.42 6.75 4.79
CA ALA A 97 -3.21 8.18 4.67
C ALA A 97 -3.04 8.60 3.21
N GLU A 98 -3.37 9.85 2.92
CA GLU A 98 -3.39 10.40 1.57
C GLU A 98 -2.56 11.68 1.50
N GLY A 99 -1.48 11.60 0.72
CA GLY A 99 -0.71 12.73 0.23
C GLY A 99 -1.34 13.32 -1.03
N ASP A 100 -1.50 14.63 -1.06
CA ASP A 100 -2.06 15.36 -2.19
C ASP A 100 -1.05 16.41 -2.69
N GLU A 101 -0.59 16.23 -3.92
CA GLU A 101 0.32 17.15 -4.61
C GLU A 101 -0.23 18.58 -4.70
N GLN A 102 -1.56 18.75 -4.73
CA GLN A 102 -2.18 20.09 -4.79
C GLN A 102 -2.32 20.77 -3.44
N HIS A 103 -2.23 20.00 -2.36
CA HIS A 103 -2.48 20.54 -1.03
C HIS A 103 -1.26 21.33 -0.56
N ILE A 104 -1.47 22.50 0.04
CA ILE A 104 -0.38 23.42 0.44
C ILE A 104 0.63 22.80 1.42
N LEU A 105 0.18 21.79 2.19
CA LEU A 105 1.02 21.01 3.12
C LEU A 105 1.40 19.62 2.58
N GLY A 106 0.90 19.23 1.41
CA GLY A 106 1.17 17.93 0.77
C GLY A 106 0.38 16.72 1.26
N PHE A 107 -0.51 16.86 2.26
CA PHE A 107 -1.33 15.76 2.80
C PHE A 107 -2.71 16.21 3.27
N VAL A 108 -3.69 15.29 3.24
CA VAL A 108 -5.12 15.55 3.50
C VAL A 108 -5.64 14.83 4.75
N SER A 109 -5.08 13.66 5.09
CA SER A 109 -5.50 12.86 6.25
C SER A 109 -4.82 13.30 7.57
N PRO A 110 -5.44 13.08 8.75
CA PRO A 110 -4.83 13.48 10.01
C PRO A 110 -3.55 12.67 10.23
N LYS A 111 -2.41 13.38 10.23
CA LYS A 111 -1.07 12.96 10.67
C LYS A 111 -0.79 11.45 10.54
N PHE A 112 -0.11 11.06 9.46
CA PHE A 112 0.56 9.76 9.38
C PHE A 112 1.75 9.77 10.37
N VAL A 113 1.51 9.28 11.58
CA VAL A 113 2.53 9.13 12.63
C VAL A 113 2.64 7.65 12.90
N LEU A 114 3.82 7.09 12.60
CA LEU A 114 4.20 5.71 12.88
C LEU A 114 5.28 5.69 13.94
#